data_AF-A0AA36HR67-F1
#
_entry.id   AF-A0AA36HR67-F1
#
_cell.length_a   1.000
_cell.length_b   1.000
_cell.length_c   1.000
_cell.angle_alpha   90.00
_cell.angle_beta   90.00
_cell.angle_gamma   90.00
#
_symmetry.space_group_name_H-M   'P 1'
#
loop_
_entity.id
_entity.type
_entity.pdbx_description
1 polymer ?
#
loop_
_entity_poly.entity_id
_entity_poly.type
_entity_poly.pdbx_seq_one_letter_code
_entity_poly.pdbx_strand_id
1 'polypeptide(L)'
;VSAGSRCATVQVPADAVPGLTRVVVNDEGRIFSCPLPTDAAPRCAIKVFFAGAGIQCQVQWKQPARLRALVPGDAVPGISTTYVRGPSVLQVTVPHEAQPGDTLLIDPDGKEPSQISRQQYEMTAPVPVPAQDDMERHRRLQVVLQEHGGTWNPKIERESTDKLAVPGILARERISKGEVLVRCPPNLLLSANAVRNIRPDFSILVAEVAHAMRFDAPDIDVALQAMFLADLIAVLEEDFVGLGIKDMSKQSVWGAFVRVLLCETFVQHPYRLAAQNPAAFKSLLSPSCEADLIEYLTWGALQWYDLLCARKPLRFSAEQFLRGWLLVMTRAFDVDGTRTTLIPGLDSFNHDPQRVSARAVKDEHSGMLVAATRDIEAGDEVFVVYQSFSISELYRTYGFTLPLEAVPHQTFTVLPSRARAMMMKHLPLSHAGQLIEFHSAMLHPKLANAVQACAREGGKYMDFVREVLQFFSDLYELDPQLQEAIAAKSADDDVLRVKLSSLSYFSSWQSSGQEAAMKEKLVAASFMDKVPWFGLTDTYILAYGCWVR
;
A
#
# COMPACT_ATOMS: atom_id res chain seq x y z
N VAL A 1 15.50 30.09 35.60
CA VAL A 1 14.65 28.91 35.28
C VAL A 1 13.24 29.25 35.71
N SER A 2 12.37 29.67 34.79
CA SER A 2 10.94 29.80 35.07
C SER A 2 10.39 28.40 35.36
N ALA A 3 9.61 28.26 36.43
CA ALA A 3 8.94 27.01 36.76
C ALA A 3 7.93 26.67 35.66
N GLY A 4 8.35 25.89 34.66
CA GLY A 4 7.47 25.40 33.61
C GLY A 4 6.35 24.57 34.23
N SER A 5 5.10 24.93 33.96
CA SER A 5 3.95 24.16 34.40
C SER A 5 4.00 22.76 33.80
N ARG A 6 4.16 21.75 34.66
CA ARG A 6 4.08 20.35 34.24
C ARG A 6 2.67 20.05 33.76
N CYS A 7 2.55 19.36 32.63
CA CYS A 7 1.26 18.89 32.14
C CYS A 7 1.36 17.49 31.53
N ALA A 8 0.28 16.72 31.65
CA ALA A 8 0.08 15.43 30.99
C ALA A 8 -1.19 15.49 30.13
N THR A 9 -1.27 14.67 29.09
CA THR A 9 -2.48 14.53 28.28
C THR A 9 -3.03 13.11 28.46
N VAL A 10 -4.31 13.01 28.79
CA VAL A 10 -5.01 11.72 28.98
C VAL A 10 -6.16 11.62 28.00
N GLN A 11 -6.30 10.48 27.33
CA GLN A 11 -7.47 10.18 26.49
C GLN A 11 -8.62 9.69 27.35
N VAL A 12 -9.82 10.25 27.14
CA VAL A 12 -11.04 9.83 27.84
C VAL A 12 -11.49 8.46 27.28
N PRO A 13 -11.60 7.41 28.13
CA PRO A 13 -12.10 6.10 27.71
C PRO A 13 -13.49 6.18 27.07
N ALA A 14 -13.80 5.22 26.19
CA ALA A 14 -15.07 5.21 25.47
C ALA A 14 -16.29 5.00 26.40
N ASP A 15 -16.08 4.33 27.52
CA ASP A 15 -17.04 3.98 28.57
C ASP A 15 -17.00 4.95 29.76
N ALA A 16 -16.20 6.01 29.69
CA ALA A 16 -16.09 6.97 30.76
C ALA A 16 -17.35 7.81 30.92
N VAL A 17 -17.77 8.02 32.17
CA VAL A 17 -18.91 8.87 32.52
C VAL A 17 -18.38 10.19 33.09
N PRO A 18 -18.62 11.33 32.43
CA PRO A 18 -18.14 12.64 32.87
C PRO A 18 -18.60 12.97 34.29
N GLY A 19 -17.71 13.54 35.11
CA GLY A 19 -17.97 13.80 36.53
C GLY A 19 -17.89 12.58 37.47
N LEU A 20 -17.93 11.34 36.95
CA LEU A 20 -17.86 10.11 37.76
C LEU A 20 -16.55 9.34 37.55
N THR A 21 -16.19 9.08 36.30
CA THR A 21 -14.92 8.41 35.98
C THR A 21 -13.76 9.33 36.37
N ARG A 22 -12.73 8.76 36.99
CA ARG A 22 -11.57 9.52 37.47
C ARG A 22 -10.39 9.35 36.52
N VAL A 23 -9.74 10.45 36.18
CA VAL A 23 -8.43 10.44 35.54
C VAL A 23 -7.41 10.11 36.63
N VAL A 24 -6.55 9.12 36.38
CA VAL A 24 -5.45 8.77 37.28
C VAL A 24 -4.15 9.01 36.53
N VAL A 25 -3.29 9.86 37.08
CA VAL A 25 -1.97 10.17 36.50
C VAL A 25 -0.92 9.93 37.56
N ASN A 26 0.15 9.23 37.18
CA ASN A 26 1.34 9.09 38.01
C ASN A 26 2.37 10.14 37.56
N ASP A 27 2.77 11.02 38.46
CA ASP A 27 3.86 11.98 38.26
C ASP A 27 4.91 11.79 39.36
N GLU A 28 6.13 11.41 38.96
CA GLU A 28 7.27 11.19 39.87
C GLU A 28 6.96 10.25 41.06
N GLY A 29 6.12 9.23 40.84
CA GLY A 29 5.74 8.25 41.87
C GLY A 29 4.59 8.71 42.76
N ARG A 30 4.05 9.91 42.55
CA ARG A 30 2.82 10.38 43.20
C ARG A 30 1.63 10.15 42.29
N ILE A 31 0.60 9.50 42.82
CA ILE A 31 -0.65 9.24 42.10
C ILE A 31 -1.61 10.40 42.36
N PHE A 32 -2.01 11.08 41.29
CA PHE A 32 -3.04 12.11 41.31
C PHE A 32 -4.32 11.57 40.70
N SER A 33 -5.46 12.02 41.23
CA SER A 33 -6.76 11.63 40.69
C SER A 33 -7.81 12.73 40.78
N CYS A 34 -8.36 13.15 39.63
CA CYS A 34 -9.48 14.09 39.50
C CYS A 34 -10.66 13.37 38.85
N PRO A 35 -11.92 13.68 39.22
CA PRO A 35 -13.05 13.36 38.36
C PRO A 35 -12.85 13.98 36.98
N LEU A 36 -13.29 13.30 35.92
CA LEU A 36 -13.36 13.89 34.58
C LEU A 36 -14.19 15.17 34.64
N PRO A 37 -13.80 16.24 33.93
CA PRO A 37 -14.66 17.40 33.73
C PRO A 37 -16.03 16.96 33.23
N THR A 38 -17.10 17.60 33.71
CA THR A 38 -18.48 17.22 33.35
C THR A 38 -18.80 17.41 31.86
N ASP A 39 -17.99 18.21 31.18
CA ASP A 39 -18.07 18.49 29.75
C ASP A 39 -17.16 17.59 28.90
N ALA A 40 -16.43 16.64 29.50
CA ALA A 40 -15.55 15.74 28.75
C ALA A 40 -16.35 14.71 27.93
N ALA A 41 -16.29 14.74 26.60
CA ALA A 41 -16.88 13.69 25.77
C ALA A 41 -15.98 12.44 25.70
N PRO A 42 -16.53 11.22 25.52
CA PRO A 42 -15.74 10.03 25.23
C PRO A 42 -14.76 10.28 24.06
N ARG A 43 -13.50 9.83 24.20
CA ARG A 43 -12.41 10.02 23.23
C ARG A 43 -11.89 11.46 23.07
N CYS A 44 -12.30 12.41 23.92
CA CYS A 44 -11.61 13.70 23.98
C CYS A 44 -10.27 13.56 24.71
N ALA A 45 -9.36 14.51 24.47
CA ALA A 45 -8.12 14.62 25.23
C ALA A 45 -8.34 15.57 26.41
N ILE A 46 -7.81 15.21 27.58
CA ILE A 46 -7.80 16.06 28.76
C ILE A 46 -6.36 16.42 29.05
N LYS A 47 -6.09 17.72 29.12
CA LYS A 47 -4.82 18.24 29.58
C LYS A 47 -4.89 18.39 31.10
N VAL A 48 -4.04 17.65 31.79
CA VAL A 48 -3.90 17.63 33.24
C VAL A 48 -2.72 18.51 33.61
N PHE A 49 -2.98 19.60 34.32
CA PHE A 49 -1.95 20.51 34.83
C PHE A 49 -1.69 20.21 36.30
N PHE A 50 -0.43 20.10 36.69
CA PHE A 50 -0.06 19.90 38.08
C PHE A 50 0.09 21.26 38.76
N ALA A 51 -0.77 21.55 39.73
CA ALA A 51 -0.83 22.84 40.44
C ALA A 51 -0.72 22.60 41.96
N GLY A 52 0.50 22.70 42.49
CA GLY A 52 0.77 22.46 43.92
C GLY A 52 0.50 21.02 44.33
N ALA A 53 -0.43 20.81 45.27
CA ALA A 53 -0.83 19.48 45.75
C ALA A 53 -1.96 18.84 44.93
N GLY A 54 -2.48 19.53 43.92
CA GLY A 54 -3.62 19.08 43.13
C GLY A 54 -3.32 19.00 41.64
N ILE A 55 -4.31 18.48 40.90
CA ILE A 55 -4.33 18.54 39.44
C ILE A 55 -5.55 19.32 38.97
N GLN A 56 -5.37 20.09 37.91
CA GLN A 56 -6.43 20.77 37.19
C GLN A 56 -6.60 20.10 35.83
N CYS A 57 -7.83 19.73 35.51
CA CYS A 57 -8.17 18.97 34.32
C CYS A 57 -8.90 19.92 33.35
N GLN A 58 -8.34 20.17 32.16
CA GLN A 58 -8.95 20.98 31.11
C GLN A 58 -9.30 20.09 29.91
N VAL A 59 -10.57 20.07 29.52
CA VAL A 59 -10.99 19.40 28.29
C VAL A 59 -10.37 20.12 27.11
N GLN A 60 -9.55 19.40 26.35
CA GLN A 60 -9.14 19.85 25.03
C GLN A 60 -10.18 19.38 24.03
N TRP A 61 -11.15 20.25 23.76
CA TRP A 61 -12.00 20.15 22.60
C TRP A 61 -11.09 20.21 21.38
N LYS A 62 -10.78 19.04 20.80
CA LYS A 62 -10.27 19.02 19.43
C LYS A 62 -11.38 19.67 18.61
N GLN A 63 -11.09 20.81 17.98
CA GLN A 63 -11.94 21.29 16.90
C GLN A 63 -12.21 20.06 16.02
N PRO A 64 -13.48 19.79 15.70
CA PRO A 64 -13.81 18.60 14.95
C PRO A 64 -12.95 18.64 13.68
N ALA A 65 -12.13 17.60 13.53
CA ALA A 65 -11.11 17.60 12.49
C ALA A 65 -11.83 17.84 11.17
N ARG A 66 -11.43 18.89 10.44
CA ARG A 66 -11.95 19.14 9.10
C ARG A 66 -11.86 17.83 8.32
N LEU A 67 -12.99 17.47 7.71
CA LEU A 67 -13.05 16.31 6.87
C LEU A 67 -12.19 16.58 5.63
N ARG A 68 -11.57 15.52 5.11
CA ARG A 68 -10.68 15.62 3.96
C ARG A 68 -11.24 14.79 2.82
N ALA A 69 -11.20 15.34 1.61
CA ALA A 69 -11.40 14.60 0.39
C ALA A 69 -10.22 14.84 -0.55
N LEU A 70 -9.68 13.78 -1.11
CA LEU A 70 -8.82 13.91 -2.27
C LEU A 70 -9.68 14.26 -3.48
N VAL A 71 -9.21 15.21 -4.29
CA VAL A 71 -9.79 15.48 -5.61
C VAL A 71 -9.34 14.37 -6.55
N PRO A 72 -10.28 13.55 -7.08
CA PRO A 72 -9.95 12.44 -7.95
C PRO A 72 -9.15 12.86 -9.18
N GLY A 73 -8.37 11.93 -9.68
CA GLY A 73 -7.55 12.10 -10.86
C GLY A 73 -8.30 12.56 -12.12
N ASP A 74 -9.52 12.06 -12.25
CA ASP A 74 -10.47 12.28 -13.33
C ASP A 74 -11.53 13.35 -13.00
N ALA A 75 -11.33 14.09 -11.91
CA ALA A 75 -12.26 15.13 -11.52
C ALA A 75 -12.25 16.27 -12.54
N VAL A 76 -13.44 16.65 -13.01
CA VAL A 76 -13.68 17.88 -13.76
C VAL A 76 -14.12 18.95 -12.76
N PRO A 77 -13.31 19.98 -12.49
CA PRO A 77 -13.62 21.03 -11.53
C PRO A 77 -14.99 21.68 -11.80
N GLY A 78 -15.82 21.78 -10.76
CA GLY A 78 -17.20 22.29 -10.80
C GLY A 78 -18.27 21.30 -11.26
N ILE A 79 -17.89 20.14 -11.79
CA ILE A 79 -18.83 19.13 -12.32
C ILE A 79 -18.73 17.83 -11.52
N SER A 80 -17.50 17.34 -11.34
CA SER A 80 -17.26 16.11 -10.60
C SER A 80 -17.56 16.31 -9.13
N THR A 81 -17.95 15.22 -8.47
CA THR A 81 -18.07 15.20 -7.02
C THR A 81 -17.16 14.12 -6.46
N THR A 82 -16.55 14.40 -5.32
CA THR A 82 -15.79 13.44 -4.53
C THR A 82 -16.56 13.09 -3.26
N TYR A 83 -16.12 12.05 -2.58
CA TYR A 83 -16.75 11.58 -1.35
C TYR A 83 -15.81 11.76 -0.18
N VAL A 84 -16.39 12.27 0.89
CA VAL A 84 -15.71 12.62 2.11
C VAL A 84 -16.28 11.72 3.17
N ARG A 85 -15.44 10.88 3.74
CA ARG A 85 -15.92 9.92 4.74
C ARG A 85 -15.66 10.45 6.14
N GLY A 86 -16.70 11.01 6.74
CA GLY A 86 -16.74 11.39 8.16
C GLY A 86 -17.52 10.36 9.00
N PRO A 87 -18.27 10.81 10.02
CA PRO A 87 -19.31 9.99 10.66
C PRO A 87 -20.38 9.49 9.66
N SER A 88 -20.60 10.26 8.61
CA SER A 88 -21.39 9.91 7.42
C SER A 88 -20.57 10.13 6.16
N VAL A 89 -20.92 9.45 5.07
CA VAL A 89 -20.36 9.73 3.75
C VAL A 89 -21.04 10.99 3.21
N LEU A 90 -20.26 12.04 2.99
CA LEU A 90 -20.72 13.29 2.36
C LEU A 90 -20.25 13.32 0.91
N GLN A 91 -21.14 13.70 0.01
CA GLN A 91 -20.79 13.98 -1.38
C GLN A 91 -20.50 15.47 -1.50
N VAL A 92 -19.34 15.82 -2.04
CA VAL A 92 -18.88 17.21 -2.18
C VAL A 92 -18.52 17.46 -3.63
N THR A 93 -19.05 18.54 -4.20
CA THR A 93 -18.67 18.99 -5.55
C THR A 93 -17.24 19.51 -5.51
N VAL A 94 -16.42 19.05 -6.44
CA VAL A 94 -15.04 19.53 -6.60
C VAL A 94 -15.11 21.00 -7.03
N PRO A 95 -14.52 21.96 -6.30
CA PRO A 95 -14.54 23.37 -6.68
C PRO A 95 -13.87 23.61 -8.04
N HIS A 96 -14.24 24.70 -8.72
CA HIS A 96 -13.69 25.04 -10.04
C HIS A 96 -12.18 25.30 -10.01
N GLU A 97 -11.67 25.78 -8.88
CA GLU A 97 -10.28 26.14 -8.67
C GLU A 97 -9.42 25.02 -8.07
N ALA A 98 -10.04 23.86 -7.78
CA ALA A 98 -9.34 22.67 -7.34
C ALA A 98 -8.80 21.88 -8.54
N GLN A 99 -7.66 21.24 -8.37
CA GLN A 99 -7.02 20.37 -9.37
C GLN A 99 -7.00 18.92 -8.86
N PRO A 100 -6.98 17.92 -9.77
CA PRO A 100 -6.68 16.54 -9.39
C PRO A 100 -5.45 16.45 -8.48
N GLY A 101 -5.58 15.70 -7.37
CA GLY A 101 -4.54 15.61 -6.33
C GLY A 101 -4.66 16.62 -5.18
N ASP A 102 -5.42 17.71 -5.35
CA ASP A 102 -5.68 18.63 -4.24
C ASP A 102 -6.44 17.92 -3.11
N THR A 103 -6.24 18.37 -1.87
CA THR A 103 -7.06 17.96 -0.73
C THR A 103 -8.10 19.02 -0.42
N LEU A 104 -9.38 18.68 -0.55
CA LEU A 104 -10.50 19.48 -0.08
C LEU A 104 -10.63 19.34 1.44
N LEU A 105 -10.59 20.47 2.15
CA LEU A 105 -10.87 20.55 3.57
C LEU A 105 -12.31 21.03 3.76
N ILE A 106 -13.11 20.25 4.46
CA ILE A 106 -14.54 20.48 4.62
C ILE A 106 -14.84 20.56 6.11
N ASP A 107 -15.54 21.62 6.51
CA ASP A 107 -15.99 21.72 7.89
C ASP A 107 -17.07 20.66 8.15
N PRO A 108 -17.13 20.04 9.34
CA PRO A 108 -18.04 18.91 9.62
C PRO A 108 -19.51 19.20 9.36
N ASP A 109 -19.91 20.47 9.47
CA ASP A 109 -21.29 20.94 9.28
C ASP A 109 -21.55 21.41 7.83
N GLY A 110 -20.52 21.45 6.99
CA GLY A 110 -20.55 22.02 5.64
C GLY A 110 -20.69 20.96 4.54
N LYS A 111 -21.48 21.28 3.51
CA LYS A 111 -21.52 20.53 2.24
C LYS A 111 -20.52 21.03 1.20
N GLU A 112 -19.96 22.22 1.43
CA GLU A 112 -18.99 22.85 0.56
C GLU A 112 -17.61 22.83 1.21
N PRO A 113 -16.53 22.66 0.43
CA PRO A 113 -15.18 22.71 0.94
C PRO A 113 -14.87 24.14 1.40
N SER A 114 -14.43 24.29 2.64
CA SER A 114 -14.07 25.59 3.20
C SER A 114 -12.66 26.02 2.80
N GLN A 115 -11.82 25.08 2.37
CA GLN A 115 -10.47 25.35 1.92
C GLN A 115 -9.97 24.26 0.97
N ILE A 116 -9.17 24.65 -0.02
CA ILE A 116 -8.42 23.74 -0.89
C ILE A 116 -6.96 23.78 -0.45
N SER A 117 -6.42 22.62 -0.09
CA SER A 117 -5.02 22.43 0.21
C SER A 117 -4.31 21.94 -1.05
N ARG A 118 -3.67 22.87 -1.77
CA ARG A 118 -2.81 22.56 -2.91
C ARG A 118 -1.47 22.07 -2.39
N GLN A 119 -1.16 20.81 -2.62
CA GLN A 119 0.08 20.22 -2.16
C GLN A 119 1.00 19.95 -3.33
N GLN A 120 1.95 20.85 -3.50
CA GLN A 120 3.11 20.62 -4.36
C GLN A 120 4.27 20.33 -3.44
N TYR A 121 4.64 19.06 -3.36
CA TYR A 121 5.90 18.68 -2.74
C TYR A 121 6.97 18.68 -3.81
N GLU A 122 8.16 19.09 -3.43
CA GLU A 122 9.33 18.83 -4.24
C GLU A 122 9.64 17.32 -4.20
N MET A 123 9.37 16.62 -5.29
CA MET A 123 9.56 15.17 -5.42
C MET A 123 10.84 14.82 -6.19
N THR A 124 11.86 15.66 -6.10
CA THR A 124 13.15 15.46 -6.77
C THR A 124 13.75 14.11 -6.35
N ALA A 125 14.03 13.24 -7.32
CA ALA A 125 14.67 11.96 -7.03
C ALA A 125 16.10 12.20 -6.53
N PRO A 126 16.58 11.44 -5.52
CA PRO A 126 17.97 11.52 -5.10
C PRO A 126 18.87 11.09 -6.25
N VAL A 127 20.10 11.64 -6.27
CA VAL A 127 21.10 11.27 -7.27
C VAL A 127 21.41 9.78 -7.13
N PRO A 128 21.36 8.99 -8.23
CA PRO A 128 21.75 7.59 -8.19
C PRO A 128 23.16 7.40 -7.64
N VAL A 129 23.30 6.44 -6.74
CA VAL A 129 24.59 6.06 -6.17
C VAL A 129 25.41 5.32 -7.25
N PRO A 130 26.71 5.63 -7.43
CA PRO A 130 27.55 4.87 -8.35
C PRO A 130 27.54 3.37 -8.03
N ALA A 131 27.58 2.51 -9.06
CA ALA A 131 27.50 1.06 -8.88
C ALA A 131 28.56 0.50 -7.91
N GLN A 132 29.78 1.05 -7.94
CA GLN A 132 30.86 0.66 -7.03
C GLN A 132 30.52 0.96 -5.56
N ASP A 133 29.89 2.11 -5.29
CA ASP A 133 29.48 2.50 -3.94
C ASP A 133 28.29 1.66 -3.46
N ASP A 134 27.36 1.27 -4.34
CA ASP A 134 26.28 0.32 -4.01
C ASP A 134 26.87 -1.03 -3.59
N MET A 135 27.80 -1.57 -4.37
CA MET A 135 28.48 -2.82 -4.04
C MET A 135 29.19 -2.74 -2.68
N GLU A 136 29.90 -1.64 -2.40
CA GLU A 136 30.62 -1.47 -1.15
C GLU A 136 29.69 -1.37 0.06
N ARG A 137 28.58 -0.62 -0.06
CA ARG A 137 27.53 -0.56 0.98
C ARG A 137 26.96 -1.94 1.27
N HIS A 138 26.75 -2.73 0.22
CA HIS A 138 26.23 -4.08 0.36
C HIS A 138 27.24 -5.03 1.01
N ARG A 139 28.53 -4.98 0.62
CA ARG A 139 29.60 -5.72 1.33
C ARG A 139 29.66 -5.35 2.80
N ARG A 140 29.55 -4.05 3.12
CA ARG A 140 29.51 -3.60 4.51
C ARG A 140 28.31 -4.18 5.27
N LEU A 141 27.12 -4.23 4.65
CA LEU A 141 25.95 -4.87 5.24
C LEU A 141 26.20 -6.37 5.50
N GLN A 142 26.81 -7.10 4.57
CA GLN A 142 27.12 -8.52 4.72
C GLN A 142 28.02 -8.77 5.95
N VAL A 143 29.11 -8.01 6.06
CA VAL A 143 30.05 -8.10 7.18
C VAL A 143 29.35 -7.84 8.50
N VAL A 144 28.62 -6.72 8.60
CA VAL A 144 27.93 -6.34 9.84
C VAL A 144 26.82 -7.32 10.21
N LEU A 145 26.10 -7.85 9.21
CA LEU A 145 25.08 -8.88 9.45
C LEU A 145 25.70 -10.16 10.03
N GLN A 146 26.84 -10.60 9.50
CA GLN A 146 27.59 -11.76 10.01
C GLN A 146 28.13 -11.52 11.43
N GLU A 147 28.68 -10.34 11.72
CA GLU A 147 29.15 -9.94 13.05
C GLU A 147 28.05 -10.02 14.13
N HIS A 148 26.79 -9.88 13.74
CA HIS A 148 25.62 -9.89 14.63
C HIS A 148 24.74 -11.14 14.50
N GLY A 149 25.32 -12.26 14.04
CA GLY A 149 24.70 -13.59 14.08
C GLY A 149 23.83 -13.95 12.87
N GLY A 150 23.80 -13.11 11.83
CA GLY A 150 23.30 -13.51 10.52
C GLY A 150 24.33 -14.34 9.75
N THR A 151 23.92 -14.85 8.59
CA THR A 151 24.82 -15.55 7.68
C THR A 151 24.70 -15.00 6.28
N TRP A 152 25.81 -14.93 5.57
CA TRP A 152 25.89 -14.63 4.15
C TRP A 152 26.77 -15.68 3.48
N ASN A 153 26.26 -16.37 2.48
CA ASN A 153 26.99 -17.43 1.80
C ASN A 153 28.10 -16.82 0.93
N PRO A 154 29.36 -17.24 1.08
CA PRO A 154 30.48 -16.68 0.32
C PRO A 154 30.41 -16.96 -1.18
N LYS A 155 29.57 -17.91 -1.61
CA LYS A 155 29.33 -18.24 -3.01
C LYS A 155 28.39 -17.29 -3.72
N ILE A 156 27.87 -16.26 -3.05
CA ILE A 156 26.99 -15.27 -3.68
C ILE A 156 27.54 -13.85 -3.52
N GLU A 157 27.40 -13.05 -4.56
CA GLU A 157 27.78 -11.64 -4.56
C GLU A 157 26.69 -10.78 -5.19
N ARG A 158 26.58 -9.52 -4.75
CA ARG A 158 25.75 -8.53 -5.41
C ARG A 158 26.47 -7.97 -6.63
N GLU A 159 25.83 -8.03 -7.78
CA GLU A 159 26.38 -7.53 -9.04
C GLU A 159 25.25 -7.21 -10.03
N SER A 160 25.53 -6.31 -10.97
CA SER A 160 24.64 -6.01 -12.09
C SER A 160 24.90 -6.97 -13.25
N THR A 161 23.84 -7.50 -13.86
CA THR A 161 23.94 -8.31 -15.08
C THR A 161 23.53 -7.48 -16.29
N ASP A 162 23.98 -7.86 -17.49
CA ASP A 162 23.51 -7.21 -18.73
C ASP A 162 22.01 -7.43 -18.99
N LYS A 163 21.38 -8.37 -18.27
CA LYS A 163 19.97 -8.75 -18.46
C LYS A 163 19.01 -7.84 -17.71
N LEU A 164 19.41 -7.32 -16.54
CA LEU A 164 18.57 -6.46 -15.71
C LEU A 164 19.29 -5.13 -15.47
N ALA A 165 18.58 -4.02 -15.64
CA ALA A 165 19.11 -2.69 -15.34
C ALA A 165 19.30 -2.43 -13.83
N VAL A 166 19.04 -3.43 -12.99
CA VAL A 166 19.14 -3.36 -11.53
C VAL A 166 20.10 -4.44 -11.01
N PRO A 167 20.89 -4.15 -9.96
CA PRO A 167 21.75 -5.16 -9.33
C PRO A 167 20.93 -6.32 -8.77
N GLY A 168 21.47 -7.54 -8.87
CA GLY A 168 20.91 -8.76 -8.30
C GLY A 168 21.95 -9.52 -7.48
N ILE A 169 21.64 -10.76 -7.14
CA ILE A 169 22.56 -11.68 -6.46
C ILE A 169 23.01 -12.76 -7.44
N LEU A 170 24.31 -12.84 -7.72
CA LEU A 170 24.91 -13.85 -8.60
C LEU A 170 25.60 -14.94 -7.79
N ALA A 171 25.48 -16.18 -8.26
CA ALA A 171 26.29 -17.29 -7.79
C ALA A 171 27.71 -17.18 -8.36
N ARG A 172 28.72 -17.10 -7.49
CA ARG A 172 30.15 -17.14 -7.83
C ARG A 172 30.67 -18.57 -7.99
N GLU A 173 30.05 -19.48 -7.27
CA GLU A 173 30.35 -20.91 -7.31
C GLU A 173 29.05 -21.69 -7.40
N ARG A 174 29.15 -22.99 -7.70
CA ARG A 174 27.98 -23.86 -7.67
C ARG A 174 27.38 -23.94 -6.27
N ILE A 175 26.07 -23.75 -6.20
CA ILE A 175 25.26 -23.81 -4.98
C ILE A 175 24.40 -25.06 -5.04
N SER A 176 24.42 -25.85 -3.97
CA SER A 176 23.60 -27.06 -3.91
C SER A 176 22.16 -26.74 -3.50
N LYS A 177 21.19 -27.54 -3.95
CA LYS A 177 19.82 -27.49 -3.45
C LYS A 177 19.79 -27.58 -1.91
N GLY A 178 19.03 -26.70 -1.28
CA GLY A 178 18.87 -26.60 0.17
C GLY A 178 19.96 -25.79 0.87
N GLU A 179 21.01 -25.36 0.16
CA GLU A 179 22.05 -24.52 0.72
C GLU A 179 21.47 -23.15 1.12
N VAL A 180 21.77 -22.71 2.36
CA VAL A 180 21.34 -21.43 2.88
C VAL A 180 22.21 -20.33 2.27
N LEU A 181 21.56 -19.34 1.67
CA LEU A 181 22.21 -18.23 0.96
C LEU A 181 22.38 -17.04 1.90
N VAL A 182 21.32 -16.67 2.60
CA VAL A 182 21.32 -15.59 3.58
C VAL A 182 20.42 -15.97 4.74
N ARG A 183 20.81 -15.65 5.97
CA ARG A 183 19.98 -15.79 7.18
C ARG A 183 20.04 -14.50 7.98
N CYS A 184 18.87 -13.98 8.36
CA CYS A 184 18.74 -12.84 9.26
C CYS A 184 18.04 -13.30 10.55
N PRO A 185 18.69 -13.16 11.73
CA PRO A 185 18.11 -13.58 13.00
C PRO A 185 16.95 -12.64 13.42
N PRO A 186 16.00 -13.14 14.24
CA PRO A 186 14.77 -12.41 14.58
C PRO A 186 15.01 -11.04 15.21
N ASN A 187 16.08 -10.89 16.00
CA ASN A 187 16.41 -9.64 16.67
C ASN A 187 16.93 -8.55 15.73
N LEU A 188 17.26 -8.88 14.47
CA LEU A 188 17.72 -7.91 13.46
C LEU A 188 16.64 -7.55 12.44
N LEU A 189 15.47 -8.17 12.49
CA LEU A 189 14.34 -7.83 11.64
C LEU A 189 13.82 -6.42 11.96
N LEU A 190 13.61 -5.61 10.93
CA LEU A 190 12.99 -4.29 11.07
C LEU A 190 11.49 -4.43 10.82
N SER A 191 10.75 -4.76 11.87
CA SER A 191 9.29 -4.87 11.85
C SER A 191 8.61 -3.67 12.50
N ALA A 192 7.33 -3.46 12.23
CA ALA A 192 6.55 -2.41 12.90
C ALA A 192 6.59 -2.53 14.42
N ASN A 193 6.56 -3.76 14.97
CA ASN A 193 6.70 -3.97 16.41
C ASN A 193 8.08 -3.55 16.93
N ALA A 194 9.15 -3.82 16.18
CA ALA A 194 10.48 -3.35 16.53
C ALA A 194 10.55 -1.81 16.57
N VAL A 195 9.92 -1.14 15.59
CA VAL A 195 9.81 0.32 15.56
C VAL A 195 9.01 0.85 16.75
N ARG A 196 7.87 0.25 17.11
CA ARG A 196 7.08 0.65 18.29
C ARG A 196 7.91 0.65 19.58
N ASN A 197 8.77 -0.35 19.74
CA ASN A 197 9.61 -0.49 20.92
C ASN A 197 10.75 0.54 20.96
N ILE A 198 11.31 0.90 19.81
CA ILE A 198 12.46 1.82 19.72
C ILE A 198 12.01 3.29 19.64
N ARG A 199 10.90 3.55 18.95
CA ARG A 199 10.27 4.86 18.74
C ARG A 199 8.80 4.84 19.14
N PRO A 200 8.51 4.72 20.45
CA PRO A 200 7.13 4.75 20.94
C PRO A 200 6.44 6.09 20.61
N ASP A 201 7.20 7.19 20.53
CA ASP A 201 6.70 8.50 20.10
C ASP A 201 6.12 8.46 18.68
N PHE A 202 6.77 7.70 17.78
CA PHE A 202 6.30 7.50 16.41
C PHE A 202 5.03 6.67 16.36
N SER A 203 4.98 5.58 17.15
CA SER A 203 3.78 4.75 17.24
C SER A 203 2.56 5.52 17.72
N ILE A 204 2.72 6.39 18.72
CA ILE A 204 1.63 7.23 19.25
C ILE A 204 1.14 8.18 18.16
N LEU A 205 2.07 8.87 17.50
CA LEU A 205 1.74 9.85 16.46
C LEU A 205 0.97 9.21 15.29
N VAL A 206 1.46 8.07 14.80
CA VAL A 206 0.82 7.33 13.69
C VAL A 206 -0.54 6.77 14.11
N ALA A 207 -0.71 6.30 15.36
CA ALA A 207 -2.00 5.86 15.86
C ALA A 207 -3.02 7.01 15.94
N GLU A 208 -2.59 8.22 16.32
CA GLU A 208 -3.45 9.41 16.32
C GLU A 208 -3.89 9.80 14.90
N VAL A 209 -3.00 9.69 13.91
CA VAL A 209 -3.32 9.93 12.50
C VAL A 209 -4.23 8.85 11.94
N ALA A 210 -3.96 7.56 12.23
CA ALA A 210 -4.80 6.44 11.81
C ALA A 210 -6.26 6.63 12.25
N HIS A 211 -6.47 7.14 13.46
CA HIS A 211 -7.80 7.44 13.97
C HIS A 211 -8.53 8.52 13.15
N ALA A 212 -7.78 9.47 12.59
CA ALA A 212 -8.32 10.49 11.68
C ALA A 212 -8.59 9.92 10.28
N MET A 213 -7.81 8.93 9.84
CA MET A 213 -7.94 8.34 8.50
C MET A 213 -9.02 7.26 8.37
N ARG A 214 -9.48 6.64 9.47
CA ARG A 214 -10.58 5.65 9.66
C ARG A 214 -10.70 4.47 8.67
N PHE A 215 -10.58 4.70 7.36
CA PHE A 215 -10.69 3.74 6.26
C PHE A 215 -9.34 3.20 5.81
N ASP A 216 -8.26 3.98 5.97
CA ASP A 216 -6.89 3.57 5.62
C ASP A 216 -6.09 3.07 6.84
N ALA A 217 -6.81 2.67 7.90
CA ALA A 217 -6.24 1.99 9.05
C ALA A 217 -5.37 0.75 8.74
N PRO A 218 -5.59 -0.06 7.67
CA PRO A 218 -4.70 -1.19 7.38
C PRO A 218 -3.23 -0.77 7.13
N ASP A 219 -2.97 0.47 6.73
CA ASP A 219 -1.61 0.93 6.41
C ASP A 219 -0.86 1.53 7.59
N ILE A 220 -1.39 1.43 8.82
CA ILE A 220 -0.76 1.98 10.02
C ILE A 220 0.68 1.48 10.22
N ASP A 221 0.94 0.20 9.96
CA ASP A 221 2.26 -0.40 10.10
C ASP A 221 3.22 0.05 8.98
N VAL A 222 2.70 0.28 7.78
CA VAL A 222 3.47 0.81 6.65
C VAL A 222 3.84 2.26 6.94
N ALA A 223 2.88 3.09 7.35
CA ALA A 223 3.11 4.49 7.73
C ALA A 223 4.12 4.62 8.87
N LEU A 224 4.02 3.77 9.90
CA LEU A 224 4.96 3.75 11.03
C LEU A 224 6.40 3.48 10.57
N GLN A 225 6.58 2.48 9.71
CA GLN A 225 7.89 2.13 9.21
C GLN A 225 8.43 3.12 8.18
N ALA A 226 7.58 3.62 7.30
CA ALA A 226 7.91 4.69 6.38
C ALA A 226 8.42 5.93 7.14
N MET A 227 7.73 6.31 8.22
CA MET A 227 8.12 7.40 9.09
C MET A 227 9.48 7.15 9.75
N PHE A 228 9.72 5.92 10.22
CA PHE A 228 11.00 5.54 10.82
C PHE A 228 12.14 5.55 9.79
N LEU A 229 11.92 5.01 8.59
CA LEU A 229 12.92 5.01 7.53
C LEU A 229 13.23 6.41 7.03
N ALA A 230 12.23 7.25 6.82
CA ALA A 230 12.42 8.66 6.42
C ALA A 230 13.27 9.43 7.44
N ASP A 231 13.02 9.17 8.72
CA ASP A 231 13.77 9.73 9.84
C ASP A 231 15.22 9.26 9.87
N LEU A 232 15.50 7.99 9.53
CA LEU A 232 16.86 7.46 9.40
C LEU A 232 17.57 7.98 8.14
N ILE A 233 16.85 8.10 7.02
CA ILE A 233 17.35 8.66 5.76
C ILE A 233 17.83 10.10 5.99
N ALA A 234 16.99 10.94 6.61
CA ALA A 234 17.36 12.32 6.93
C ALA A 234 18.61 12.42 7.80
N VAL A 235 18.75 11.56 8.83
CA VAL A 235 19.97 11.52 9.67
C VAL A 235 21.22 11.18 8.87
N LEU A 236 21.10 10.21 7.96
CA LEU A 236 22.24 9.72 7.19
C LEU A 236 22.65 10.68 6.08
N GLU A 237 21.72 11.47 5.54
CA GLU A 237 22.01 12.52 4.57
C GLU A 237 22.63 13.77 5.22
N GLU A 238 22.34 14.02 6.51
CA GLU A 238 22.96 15.10 7.30
C GLU A 238 24.32 14.71 7.94
N ASP A 239 24.85 13.52 7.64
CA ASP A 239 26.09 12.96 8.25
C ASP A 239 26.07 12.97 9.80
N PHE A 240 24.89 12.86 10.42
CA PHE A 240 24.76 12.98 11.86
C PHE A 240 25.17 11.69 12.59
N VAL A 241 25.94 11.83 13.67
CA VAL A 241 26.49 10.70 14.44
C VAL A 241 25.44 10.18 15.43
N GLY A 242 24.59 9.25 14.98
CA GLY A 242 23.79 8.39 15.85
C GLY A 242 22.31 8.27 15.47
N LEU A 243 21.83 7.02 15.36
CA LEU A 243 20.44 6.71 14.99
C LEU A 243 19.47 6.74 16.18
N GLY A 244 19.95 7.03 17.39
CA GLY A 244 19.14 6.96 18.62
C GLY A 244 18.67 5.56 19.00
N ILE A 245 19.23 4.51 18.39
CA ILE A 245 18.94 3.11 18.67
C ILE A 245 19.87 2.63 19.79
N LYS A 246 19.32 2.22 20.94
CA LYS A 246 20.12 1.79 22.11
C LYS A 246 20.80 0.44 21.93
N ASP A 247 20.19 -0.46 21.15
CA ASP A 247 20.76 -1.77 20.85
C ASP A 247 21.83 -1.61 19.77
N MET A 248 23.09 -1.81 20.17
CA MET A 248 24.25 -1.62 19.29
C MET A 248 24.23 -2.54 18.07
N SER A 249 23.69 -3.76 18.21
CA SER A 249 23.59 -4.71 17.09
C SER A 249 22.60 -4.21 16.04
N LYS A 250 21.40 -3.79 16.49
CA LYS A 250 20.40 -3.19 15.61
C LYS A 250 20.89 -1.90 14.99
N GLN A 251 21.53 -1.03 15.78
CA GLN A 251 22.06 0.23 15.28
C GLN A 251 23.07 0.00 14.15
N SER A 252 23.99 -0.95 14.33
CA SER A 252 25.01 -1.28 13.34
C SER A 252 24.38 -1.86 12.06
N VAL A 253 23.56 -2.90 12.21
CA VAL A 253 22.94 -3.62 11.07
C VAL A 253 21.95 -2.72 10.33
N TRP A 254 21.05 -2.03 11.03
CA TRP A 254 20.06 -1.16 10.39
C TRP A 254 20.71 0.09 9.79
N GLY A 255 21.77 0.61 10.39
CA GLY A 255 22.55 1.70 9.80
C GLY A 255 23.20 1.29 8.48
N ALA A 256 23.82 0.11 8.42
CA ALA A 256 24.37 -0.44 7.18
C ALA A 256 23.26 -0.75 6.15
N PHE A 257 22.14 -1.30 6.61
CA PHE A 257 21.01 -1.66 5.76
C PHE A 257 20.36 -0.43 5.13
N VAL A 258 20.05 0.61 5.89
CA VAL A 258 19.49 1.85 5.33
C VAL A 258 20.44 2.49 4.32
N ARG A 259 21.77 2.40 4.52
CA ARG A 259 22.73 2.87 3.50
C ARG A 259 22.64 2.11 2.18
N VAL A 260 22.34 0.80 2.20
CA VAL A 260 22.01 0.04 0.99
C VAL A 260 20.68 0.53 0.39
N LEU A 261 19.65 0.73 1.22
CA LEU A 261 18.36 1.27 0.76
C LEU A 261 18.46 2.68 0.17
N LEU A 262 19.44 3.48 0.59
CA LEU A 262 19.73 4.80 0.00
C LEU A 262 20.18 4.73 -1.47
N CYS A 263 20.47 3.55 -2.02
CA CYS A 263 20.72 3.36 -3.45
C CYS A 263 19.41 3.35 -4.26
N GLU A 264 18.26 3.08 -3.63
CA GLU A 264 16.96 3.02 -4.27
C GLU A 264 16.41 4.43 -4.49
N THR A 265 16.48 4.94 -5.73
CA THR A 265 16.00 6.30 -6.06
C THR A 265 14.51 6.34 -6.36
N PHE A 266 13.94 5.21 -6.81
CA PHE A 266 12.56 5.10 -7.26
C PHE A 266 12.21 6.11 -8.36
N VAL A 267 13.18 6.56 -9.16
CA VAL A 267 12.96 7.60 -10.20
C VAL A 267 11.90 7.18 -11.23
N GLN A 268 11.80 5.88 -11.52
CA GLN A 268 10.79 5.31 -12.43
C GLN A 268 9.61 4.64 -11.71
N HIS A 269 9.57 4.66 -10.37
CA HIS A 269 8.47 4.03 -9.66
C HIS A 269 7.18 4.82 -9.90
N PRO A 270 6.04 4.17 -10.21
CA PRO A 270 4.88 4.89 -10.68
C PRO A 270 4.26 5.81 -9.63
N TYR A 271 4.44 5.54 -8.33
CA TYR A 271 4.04 6.48 -7.28
C TYR A 271 4.82 7.80 -7.35
N ARG A 272 6.13 7.75 -7.66
CA ARG A 272 6.93 8.98 -7.78
C ARG A 272 6.53 9.74 -9.04
N LEU A 273 6.34 9.05 -10.16
CA LEU A 273 5.88 9.66 -11.42
C LEU A 273 4.51 10.33 -11.23
N ALA A 274 3.57 9.64 -10.56
CA ALA A 274 2.25 10.17 -10.22
C ALA A 274 2.34 11.40 -9.29
N ALA A 275 3.22 11.39 -8.29
CA ALA A 275 3.41 12.53 -7.38
C ALA A 275 4.08 13.73 -8.07
N GLN A 276 5.01 13.51 -9.00
CA GLN A 276 5.75 14.55 -9.70
C GLN A 276 4.92 15.24 -10.78
N ASN A 277 4.24 14.46 -11.63
CA ASN A 277 3.44 14.98 -12.73
C ASN A 277 2.23 14.05 -12.99
N PRO A 278 1.15 14.19 -12.21
CA PRO A 278 -0.02 13.33 -12.31
C PRO A 278 -0.64 13.30 -13.71
N ALA A 279 -0.66 14.45 -14.39
CA ALA A 279 -1.23 14.57 -15.73
C ALA A 279 -0.42 13.79 -16.77
N ALA A 280 0.91 13.95 -16.77
CA ALA A 280 1.78 13.20 -17.68
C ALA A 280 1.75 11.70 -17.38
N PHE A 281 1.76 11.32 -16.10
CA PHE A 281 1.66 9.92 -15.68
C PHE A 281 0.34 9.26 -16.11
N LYS A 282 -0.79 9.95 -15.98
CA LYS A 282 -2.07 9.48 -16.52
C LYS A 282 -2.08 9.36 -18.03
N SER A 283 -1.56 10.37 -18.71
CA SER A 283 -1.48 10.35 -20.16
C SER A 283 -0.61 9.20 -20.66
N LEU A 284 0.43 8.84 -19.90
CA LEU A 284 1.24 7.67 -20.15
C LEU A 284 0.32 6.44 -20.11
N LEU A 285 -0.33 6.14 -19.00
CA LEU A 285 -1.11 4.89 -18.84
C LEU A 285 -2.53 4.89 -19.47
N SER A 286 -2.93 5.95 -20.18
CA SER A 286 -4.28 6.04 -20.74
C SER A 286 -4.53 4.95 -21.79
N PRO A 287 -5.70 4.27 -21.79
CA PRO A 287 -6.92 4.58 -21.04
C PRO A 287 -7.08 3.74 -19.77
N SER A 288 -5.99 3.18 -19.23
CA SER A 288 -6.04 2.29 -18.07
C SER A 288 -6.49 2.99 -16.79
N CYS A 289 -7.35 2.29 -16.03
CA CYS A 289 -7.70 2.68 -14.66
C CYS A 289 -6.54 2.54 -13.66
N GLU A 290 -5.47 1.85 -14.03
CA GLU A 290 -4.32 1.64 -13.14
C GLU A 290 -3.64 2.97 -12.79
N ALA A 291 -3.64 3.93 -13.72
CA ALA A 291 -3.09 5.26 -13.48
C ALA A 291 -3.81 5.98 -12.35
N ASP A 292 -5.14 5.94 -12.37
CA ASP A 292 -5.96 6.60 -11.36
C ASP A 292 -5.80 5.91 -10.00
N LEU A 293 -5.70 4.57 -9.99
CA LEU A 293 -5.48 3.82 -8.76
C LEU A 293 -4.11 4.12 -8.16
N ILE A 294 -3.04 4.13 -8.96
CA ILE A 294 -1.70 4.46 -8.50
C ILE A 294 -1.65 5.88 -7.96
N GLU A 295 -2.25 6.83 -8.67
CA GLU A 295 -2.35 8.22 -8.20
C GLU A 295 -3.13 8.29 -6.87
N TYR A 296 -4.28 7.63 -6.75
CA TYR A 296 -5.06 7.56 -5.52
C TYR A 296 -4.22 7.04 -4.34
N LEU A 297 -3.48 5.94 -4.54
CA LEU A 297 -2.65 5.35 -3.50
C LEU A 297 -1.44 6.23 -3.14
N THR A 298 -0.85 6.89 -4.14
CA THR A 298 0.25 7.84 -3.96
C THR A 298 -0.19 9.00 -3.08
N TRP A 299 -1.33 9.60 -3.38
CA TRP A 299 -1.89 10.67 -2.57
C TRP A 299 -2.33 10.20 -1.18
N GLY A 300 -2.80 8.95 -1.06
CA GLY A 300 -3.04 8.33 0.25
C GLY A 300 -1.77 8.32 1.12
N ALA A 301 -0.63 7.92 0.56
CA ALA A 301 0.66 7.96 1.25
C ALA A 301 1.08 9.40 1.63
N LEU A 302 0.89 10.37 0.74
CA LEU A 302 1.26 11.77 1.03
C LEU A 302 0.31 12.43 2.05
N GLN A 303 -0.96 12.04 2.06
CA GLN A 303 -1.91 12.47 3.08
C GLN A 303 -1.50 12.00 4.48
N TRP A 304 -0.90 10.81 4.62
CA TRP A 304 -0.29 10.38 5.88
C TRP A 304 0.77 11.38 6.33
N TYR A 305 1.71 11.76 5.45
CA TYR A 305 2.75 12.73 5.76
C TYR A 305 2.18 14.06 6.25
N ASP A 306 1.15 14.60 5.60
CA ASP A 306 0.55 15.87 6.05
C ASP A 306 -0.07 15.79 7.42
N LEU A 307 -0.80 14.70 7.66
CA LEU A 307 -1.48 14.52 8.94
C LEU A 307 -0.45 14.36 10.05
N LEU A 308 0.68 13.70 9.77
CA LEU A 308 1.81 13.62 10.70
C LEU A 308 2.42 15.02 10.94
N CYS A 309 2.72 15.78 9.87
CA CYS A 309 3.25 17.14 9.96
C CYS A 309 2.32 18.11 10.70
N ALA A 310 1.01 18.01 10.48
CA ALA A 310 -0.01 18.81 11.16
C ALA A 310 -0.08 18.53 12.67
N ARG A 311 0.39 17.37 13.11
CA ARG A 311 0.44 16.97 14.53
C ARG A 311 1.79 17.34 15.16
N LYS A 312 2.88 17.13 14.44
CA LYS A 312 4.23 17.39 14.91
C LYS A 312 5.13 17.73 13.72
N PRO A 313 5.91 18.82 13.77
CA PRO A 313 6.94 19.07 12.78
C PRO A 313 7.89 17.88 12.66
N LEU A 314 8.05 17.38 11.44
CA LEU A 314 8.92 16.25 11.12
C LEU A 314 10.25 16.81 10.59
N ARG A 315 11.34 16.07 10.81
CA ARG A 315 12.68 16.46 10.33
C ARG A 315 12.99 16.01 8.90
N PHE A 316 12.11 15.20 8.33
CA PHE A 316 12.25 14.68 6.98
C PHE A 316 11.20 15.30 6.06
N SER A 317 11.50 15.34 4.77
CA SER A 317 10.63 15.87 3.72
C SER A 317 9.53 14.88 3.32
N ALA A 318 8.55 15.34 2.54
CA ALA A 318 7.54 14.48 1.94
C ALA A 318 8.16 13.46 0.97
N GLU A 319 9.23 13.85 0.27
CA GLU A 319 9.99 12.97 -0.62
C GLU A 319 10.63 11.83 0.16
N GLN A 320 11.31 12.14 1.28
CA GLN A 320 11.93 11.12 2.13
C GLN A 320 10.88 10.21 2.77
N PHE A 321 9.70 10.74 3.13
CA PHE A 321 8.57 9.94 3.61
C PHE A 321 8.03 8.99 2.53
N LEU A 322 7.75 9.49 1.33
CA LEU A 322 7.30 8.66 0.21
C LEU A 322 8.36 7.61 -0.14
N ARG A 323 9.65 7.96 -0.11
CA ARG A 323 10.74 7.02 -0.30
C ARG A 323 10.75 5.93 0.77
N GLY A 324 10.60 6.29 2.04
CA GLY A 324 10.41 5.33 3.14
C GLY A 324 9.20 4.41 2.93
N TRP A 325 8.09 4.96 2.44
CA TRP A 325 6.88 4.19 2.10
C TRP A 325 7.15 3.17 0.99
N LEU A 326 7.81 3.60 -0.09
CA LEU A 326 8.17 2.73 -1.20
C LEU A 326 9.15 1.65 -0.78
N LEU A 327 10.12 1.95 0.10
CA LEU A 327 11.01 0.93 0.66
C LEU A 327 10.24 -0.16 1.40
N VAL A 328 9.28 0.19 2.27
CA VAL A 328 8.43 -0.81 2.95
C VAL A 328 7.63 -1.62 1.93
N MET A 329 6.93 -0.95 1.02
CA MET A 329 6.06 -1.61 0.03
C MET A 329 6.82 -2.57 -0.89
N THR A 330 8.02 -2.18 -1.33
CA THR A 330 8.81 -2.89 -2.35
C THR A 330 9.76 -3.92 -1.76
N ARG A 331 10.12 -3.84 -0.47
CA ARG A 331 11.15 -4.71 0.15
C ARG A 331 10.64 -5.51 1.35
N ALA A 332 9.45 -5.22 1.88
CA ALA A 332 8.93 -5.94 3.04
C ALA A 332 8.48 -7.36 2.69
N PHE A 333 8.77 -8.27 3.61
CA PHE A 333 8.34 -9.65 3.60
C PHE A 333 7.10 -9.83 4.47
N ASP A 334 6.31 -10.84 4.11
CA ASP A 334 5.27 -11.36 4.99
C ASP A 334 5.93 -12.22 6.09
N VAL A 335 5.91 -11.69 7.32
CA VAL A 335 6.33 -12.40 8.51
C VAL A 335 5.13 -12.45 9.45
N ASP A 336 4.68 -13.67 9.77
CA ASP A 336 3.54 -13.94 10.65
C ASP A 336 2.22 -13.26 10.22
N GLY A 337 1.98 -13.17 8.90
CA GLY A 337 0.77 -12.59 8.31
C GLY A 337 0.81 -11.07 8.21
N THR A 338 1.96 -10.45 8.51
CA THR A 338 2.18 -9.01 8.35
C THR A 338 3.20 -8.74 7.26
N ARG A 339 2.75 -8.21 6.12
CA ARG A 339 3.60 -7.84 4.98
C ARG A 339 4.26 -6.47 5.17
N THR A 340 4.92 -6.29 6.30
CA THR A 340 5.56 -5.02 6.64
C THR A 340 6.96 -5.21 7.19
N THR A 341 7.50 -6.43 7.30
CA THR A 341 8.82 -6.63 7.91
C THR A 341 9.94 -6.52 6.89
N LEU A 342 10.86 -5.57 7.09
CA LEU A 342 12.09 -5.46 6.30
C LEU A 342 13.17 -6.37 6.89
N ILE A 343 13.86 -7.09 6.00
CA ILE A 343 14.82 -8.12 6.39
C ILE A 343 16.17 -7.83 5.74
N PRO A 344 17.14 -7.29 6.50
CA PRO A 344 18.45 -6.93 5.97
C PRO A 344 19.11 -8.07 5.18
N GLY A 345 19.39 -7.80 3.90
CA GLY A 345 20.11 -8.70 2.98
C GLY A 345 19.23 -9.69 2.22
N LEU A 346 18.01 -9.98 2.70
CA LEU A 346 17.07 -10.87 2.00
C LEU A 346 16.33 -10.16 0.86
N ASP A 347 16.24 -8.83 0.93
CA ASP A 347 15.56 -7.99 -0.05
C ASP A 347 16.41 -7.67 -1.30
N SER A 348 17.64 -8.19 -1.35
CA SER A 348 18.57 -8.01 -2.48
C SER A 348 18.33 -8.97 -3.65
N PHE A 349 17.49 -9.99 -3.49
CA PHE A 349 17.19 -10.98 -4.54
C PHE A 349 16.09 -10.47 -5.46
N ASN A 350 16.29 -10.58 -6.77
CA ASN A 350 15.30 -10.17 -7.77
C ASN A 350 14.17 -11.19 -7.92
N HIS A 351 13.07 -10.71 -8.49
CA HIS A 351 11.89 -11.52 -8.77
C HIS A 351 11.91 -12.11 -10.18
N ASP A 352 11.76 -13.43 -10.28
CA ASP A 352 11.41 -14.09 -11.54
C ASP A 352 10.71 -15.43 -11.26
N PRO A 353 9.41 -15.58 -11.57
CA PRO A 353 8.67 -16.81 -11.33
C PRO A 353 9.05 -17.96 -12.28
N GLN A 354 9.60 -17.67 -13.47
CA GLN A 354 10.03 -18.69 -14.44
C GLN A 354 11.45 -19.18 -14.14
N ARG A 355 12.31 -18.31 -13.60
CA ARG A 355 13.73 -18.62 -13.30
C ARG A 355 14.02 -18.85 -11.82
N VAL A 356 12.98 -18.93 -10.98
CA VAL A 356 13.10 -19.12 -9.53
C VAL A 356 14.13 -20.19 -9.17
N SER A 357 15.04 -19.82 -8.27
CA SER A 357 16.14 -20.68 -7.84
C SER A 357 16.32 -20.69 -6.32
N ALA A 358 15.71 -19.75 -5.61
CA ALA A 358 15.70 -19.70 -4.16
C ALA A 358 14.32 -19.31 -3.61
N ARG A 359 14.11 -19.55 -2.32
CA ARG A 359 12.88 -19.19 -1.61
C ARG A 359 13.20 -18.59 -0.25
N ALA A 360 12.54 -17.47 0.08
CA ALA A 360 12.52 -16.94 1.42
C ALA A 360 11.56 -17.76 2.32
N VAL A 361 12.03 -18.20 3.47
CA VAL A 361 11.26 -18.97 4.46
C VAL A 361 11.59 -18.51 5.88
N LYS A 362 10.66 -18.75 6.80
CA LYS A 362 10.88 -18.56 8.24
C LYS A 362 11.89 -19.61 8.73
N ASP A 363 12.88 -19.17 9.48
CA ASP A 363 13.86 -20.02 10.14
C ASP A 363 13.23 -20.68 11.39
N GLU A 364 13.79 -21.81 11.83
CA GLU A 364 13.33 -22.55 13.02
C GLU A 364 13.35 -21.68 14.29
N HIS A 365 14.24 -20.69 14.32
CA HIS A 365 14.40 -19.74 15.42
C HIS A 365 13.64 -18.42 15.22
N SER A 366 12.59 -18.41 14.39
CA SER A 366 11.80 -17.21 14.06
C SER A 366 12.55 -16.09 13.33
N GLY A 367 13.78 -16.36 12.88
CA GLY A 367 14.45 -15.53 11.88
C GLY A 367 13.87 -15.76 10.49
N MET A 368 14.54 -15.24 9.48
CA MET A 368 14.19 -15.45 8.08
C MET A 368 15.44 -15.84 7.30
N LEU A 369 15.30 -16.75 6.35
CA LEU A 369 16.41 -17.18 5.51
C LEU A 369 15.96 -17.34 4.05
N VAL A 370 16.93 -17.23 3.14
CA VAL A 370 16.76 -17.60 1.74
C VAL A 370 17.59 -18.86 1.50
N ALA A 371 16.96 -19.91 0.98
CA ALA A 371 17.62 -21.16 0.64
C ALA A 371 17.40 -21.52 -0.83
N ALA A 372 18.41 -22.15 -1.44
CA ALA A 372 18.33 -22.64 -2.80
C ALA A 372 17.27 -23.75 -2.92
N THR A 373 16.39 -23.67 -3.91
CA THR A 373 15.32 -24.65 -4.17
C THR A 373 15.73 -25.73 -5.18
N ARG A 374 16.84 -25.47 -5.89
CA ARG A 374 17.50 -26.33 -6.88
C ARG A 374 18.99 -26.05 -6.84
N ASP A 375 19.78 -26.86 -7.53
CA ASP A 375 21.18 -26.52 -7.81
C ASP A 375 21.25 -25.25 -8.68
N ILE A 376 22.24 -24.41 -8.42
CA ILE A 376 22.48 -23.14 -9.11
C ILE A 376 23.92 -23.15 -9.59
N GLU A 377 24.12 -22.91 -10.89
CA GLU A 377 25.45 -22.91 -11.50
C GLU A 377 26.17 -21.59 -11.24
N ALA A 378 27.50 -21.62 -11.30
CA ALA A 378 28.30 -20.40 -11.21
C ALA A 378 27.98 -19.46 -12.40
N GLY A 379 27.76 -18.19 -12.11
CA GLY A 379 27.35 -17.16 -13.07
C GLY A 379 25.83 -16.97 -13.19
N ASP A 380 25.01 -17.87 -12.61
CA ASP A 380 23.57 -17.69 -12.60
C ASP A 380 23.14 -16.64 -11.57
N GLU A 381 22.12 -15.86 -11.92
CA GLU A 381 21.43 -14.99 -10.98
C GLU A 381 20.43 -15.79 -10.14
N VAL A 382 20.40 -15.47 -8.85
CA VAL A 382 19.53 -16.09 -7.87
C VAL A 382 18.22 -15.32 -7.80
N PHE A 383 17.14 -15.95 -8.25
CA PHE A 383 15.80 -15.38 -8.26
C PHE A 383 14.93 -15.98 -7.16
N VAL A 384 14.10 -15.13 -6.55
CA VAL A 384 13.03 -15.52 -5.64
C VAL A 384 11.66 -15.19 -6.24
N VAL A 385 10.60 -15.72 -5.64
CA VAL A 385 9.23 -15.29 -5.94
C VAL A 385 8.76 -14.42 -4.79
N TYR A 386 8.45 -13.14 -5.07
CA TYR A 386 7.94 -12.21 -4.06
C TYR A 386 6.56 -12.66 -3.58
N GLN A 387 5.58 -12.63 -4.48
CA GLN A 387 4.28 -13.28 -4.38
C GLN A 387 3.79 -13.61 -5.79
N SER A 388 2.62 -14.25 -5.88
CA SER A 388 1.92 -14.39 -7.15
C SER A 388 1.20 -13.08 -7.46
N PHE A 389 1.84 -12.18 -8.19
CA PHE A 389 1.26 -10.90 -8.62
C PHE A 389 0.90 -10.90 -10.10
N SER A 390 -0.10 -10.12 -10.47
CA SER A 390 -0.32 -9.69 -11.84
C SER A 390 0.73 -8.68 -12.32
N ILE A 391 0.74 -8.37 -13.61
CA ILE A 391 1.57 -7.29 -14.17
C ILE A 391 1.22 -5.94 -13.52
N SER A 392 -0.07 -5.63 -13.39
CA SER A 392 -0.52 -4.37 -12.78
C SER A 392 -0.04 -4.24 -11.33
N GLU A 393 -0.13 -5.32 -10.56
CA GLU A 393 0.33 -5.36 -9.18
C GLU A 393 1.85 -5.23 -9.07
N LEU A 394 2.62 -5.91 -9.94
CA LEU A 394 4.07 -5.76 -10.00
C LEU A 394 4.46 -4.32 -10.32
N TYR A 395 3.83 -3.71 -11.32
CA TYR A 395 4.12 -2.33 -11.70
C TYR A 395 3.81 -1.37 -10.55
N ARG A 396 2.60 -1.45 -9.99
CA ARG A 396 2.14 -0.61 -8.90
C ARG A 396 2.99 -0.74 -7.63
N THR A 397 3.40 -1.98 -7.30
CA THR A 397 4.05 -2.29 -6.02
C THR A 397 5.57 -2.20 -6.10
N TYR A 398 6.18 -2.57 -7.23
CA TYR A 398 7.63 -2.69 -7.39
C TYR A 398 8.22 -1.81 -8.49
N GLY A 399 7.39 -1.17 -9.32
CA GLY A 399 7.85 -0.30 -10.40
C GLY A 399 8.45 -1.02 -11.60
N PHE A 400 8.21 -2.33 -11.76
CA PHE A 400 8.62 -3.10 -12.93
C PHE A 400 7.51 -4.04 -13.38
N THR A 401 7.66 -4.60 -14.57
CA THR A 401 6.72 -5.55 -15.16
C THR A 401 7.45 -6.78 -15.68
N LEU A 402 6.68 -7.82 -15.97
CA LEU A 402 7.18 -9.06 -16.56
C LEU A 402 6.43 -9.35 -17.86
N PRO A 403 7.00 -10.17 -18.76
CA PRO A 403 6.26 -10.74 -19.87
C PRO A 403 5.00 -11.45 -19.37
N LEU A 404 3.92 -11.39 -20.15
CA LEU A 404 2.63 -11.94 -19.77
C LEU A 404 2.70 -13.43 -19.42
N GLU A 405 3.46 -14.19 -20.20
CA GLU A 405 3.69 -15.62 -20.03
C GLU A 405 4.39 -15.98 -18.71
N ALA A 406 4.99 -14.99 -18.02
CA ALA A 406 5.67 -15.19 -16.75
C ALA A 406 4.72 -15.08 -15.54
N VAL A 407 3.58 -14.40 -15.67
CA VAL A 407 2.67 -14.20 -14.54
C VAL A 407 1.49 -15.18 -14.57
N PRO A 408 1.08 -15.74 -13.41
CA PRO A 408 0.07 -16.80 -13.35
C PRO A 408 -1.37 -16.29 -13.53
N HIS A 409 -1.59 -14.99 -13.34
CA HIS A 409 -2.90 -14.37 -13.46
C HIS A 409 -2.78 -12.88 -13.76
N GLN A 410 -3.91 -12.27 -14.04
CA GLN A 410 -4.02 -10.84 -14.24
C GLN A 410 -5.11 -10.21 -13.39
N THR A 411 -4.92 -8.94 -13.05
CA THR A 411 -5.90 -8.16 -12.29
C THR A 411 -6.25 -6.86 -13.01
N PHE A 412 -7.51 -6.47 -12.89
CA PHE A 412 -8.02 -5.20 -13.38
C PHE A 412 -8.83 -4.52 -12.27
N THR A 413 -8.42 -3.33 -11.84
CA THR A 413 -9.10 -2.60 -10.75
C THR A 413 -9.80 -1.36 -11.28
N VAL A 414 -11.07 -1.23 -10.95
CA VAL A 414 -11.95 -0.12 -11.34
C VAL A 414 -12.16 0.78 -10.14
N LEU A 415 -11.77 2.04 -10.28
CA LEU A 415 -12.15 3.09 -9.33
C LEU A 415 -13.65 3.42 -9.44
N PRO A 416 -14.33 3.68 -8.31
CA PRO A 416 -15.71 4.15 -8.31
C PRO A 416 -15.98 5.36 -9.19
N SER A 417 -15.02 6.29 -9.31
CA SER A 417 -15.18 7.49 -10.12
C SER A 417 -15.37 7.17 -11.61
N ARG A 418 -14.63 6.19 -12.13
CA ARG A 418 -14.65 5.78 -13.55
C ARG A 418 -15.92 5.06 -13.97
N ALA A 419 -16.48 4.26 -13.07
CA ALA A 419 -17.68 3.46 -13.34
C ALA A 419 -18.92 3.96 -12.60
N ARG A 420 -18.91 5.22 -12.15
CA ARG A 420 -19.89 5.74 -11.18
C ARG A 420 -21.34 5.57 -11.62
N ALA A 421 -21.66 5.96 -12.85
CA ALA A 421 -23.03 5.87 -13.35
C ALA A 421 -23.54 4.42 -13.34
N MET A 422 -22.67 3.46 -13.70
CA MET A 422 -22.99 2.03 -13.66
C MET A 422 -23.08 1.51 -12.22
N MET A 423 -22.14 1.88 -11.35
CA MET A 423 -22.18 1.48 -9.94
C MET A 423 -23.44 1.99 -9.25
N MET A 424 -23.83 3.25 -9.46
CA MET A 424 -25.05 3.85 -8.87
C MET A 424 -26.34 3.27 -9.45
N LYS A 425 -26.32 2.81 -10.71
CA LYS A 425 -27.46 2.14 -11.35
C LYS A 425 -27.73 0.78 -10.75
N HIS A 426 -26.68 0.05 -10.35
CA HIS A 426 -26.80 -1.38 -10.00
C HIS A 426 -26.53 -1.70 -8.53
N LEU A 427 -25.74 -0.89 -7.81
CA LEU A 427 -25.32 -1.14 -6.44
C LEU A 427 -26.05 -0.21 -5.45
N PRO A 428 -26.32 -0.68 -4.22
CA PRO A 428 -26.76 0.21 -3.16
C PRO A 428 -25.69 1.27 -2.86
N LEU A 429 -26.13 2.45 -2.38
CA LEU A 429 -25.25 3.58 -2.04
C LEU A 429 -24.08 3.21 -1.12
N SER A 430 -24.28 2.23 -0.23
CA SER A 430 -23.26 1.72 0.69
C SER A 430 -22.09 1.00 -0.01
N HIS A 431 -22.29 0.55 -1.26
CA HIS A 431 -21.31 -0.19 -2.05
C HIS A 431 -20.84 0.59 -3.30
N ALA A 432 -21.59 1.58 -3.76
CA ALA A 432 -21.24 2.36 -4.96
C ALA A 432 -19.92 3.16 -4.85
N GLY A 433 -19.37 3.32 -3.64
CA GLY A 433 -18.07 3.94 -3.38
C GLY A 433 -16.92 2.96 -3.15
N GLN A 434 -17.08 1.67 -3.46
CA GLN A 434 -16.07 0.64 -3.25
C GLN A 434 -15.32 0.32 -4.55
N LEU A 435 -14.01 0.12 -4.43
CA LEU A 435 -13.16 -0.39 -5.51
C LEU A 435 -13.68 -1.76 -5.96
N ILE A 436 -13.72 -1.97 -7.28
CA ILE A 436 -14.04 -3.29 -7.86
C ILE A 436 -12.77 -3.83 -8.48
N GLU A 437 -12.52 -5.10 -8.26
CA GLU A 437 -11.30 -5.75 -8.70
C GLU A 437 -11.67 -7.06 -9.37
N PHE A 438 -11.20 -7.23 -10.59
CA PHE A 438 -11.35 -8.42 -11.42
C PHE A 438 -10.02 -9.17 -11.40
N HIS A 439 -10.12 -10.50 -11.37
CA HIS A 439 -8.96 -11.37 -11.34
C HIS A 439 -9.20 -12.52 -12.31
N SER A 440 -8.25 -12.80 -13.21
CA SER A 440 -8.47 -13.77 -14.30
C SER A 440 -8.62 -15.21 -13.78
N ALA A 441 -7.95 -15.56 -12.69
CA ALA A 441 -8.00 -16.91 -12.12
C ALA A 441 -9.08 -17.13 -11.03
N MET A 442 -9.73 -16.09 -10.49
CA MET A 442 -10.69 -16.26 -9.39
C MET A 442 -11.67 -15.09 -9.23
N LEU A 443 -12.79 -15.32 -8.55
CA LEU A 443 -13.71 -14.24 -8.17
C LEU A 443 -13.16 -13.48 -6.95
N HIS A 444 -12.66 -12.27 -7.18
CA HIS A 444 -12.10 -11.45 -6.11
C HIS A 444 -13.16 -11.07 -5.05
N PRO A 445 -12.84 -11.05 -3.73
CA PRO A 445 -13.81 -10.76 -2.67
C PRO A 445 -14.55 -9.43 -2.83
N LYS A 446 -13.88 -8.37 -3.31
CA LYS A 446 -14.54 -7.07 -3.55
C LYS A 446 -15.64 -7.16 -4.61
N LEU A 447 -15.38 -7.86 -5.72
CA LEU A 447 -16.37 -8.08 -6.77
C LEU A 447 -17.50 -8.99 -6.27
N ALA A 448 -17.17 -10.06 -5.53
CA ALA A 448 -18.17 -10.94 -4.91
C ALA A 448 -19.12 -10.16 -4.00
N ASN A 449 -18.59 -9.27 -3.15
CA ASN A 449 -19.38 -8.42 -2.26
C ASN A 449 -20.30 -7.47 -3.04
N ALA A 450 -19.80 -6.83 -4.10
CA ALA A 450 -20.59 -5.95 -4.96
C ALA A 450 -21.73 -6.72 -5.66
N VAL A 451 -21.45 -7.90 -6.22
CA VAL A 451 -22.44 -8.78 -6.85
C VAL A 451 -23.52 -9.22 -5.85
N GLN A 452 -23.13 -9.61 -4.64
CA GLN A 452 -24.07 -9.98 -3.57
C GLN A 452 -24.91 -8.78 -3.12
N ALA A 453 -24.34 -7.58 -3.04
CA ALA A 453 -25.07 -6.36 -2.72
C ALA A 453 -26.10 -6.02 -3.81
N CYS A 454 -25.73 -6.11 -5.09
CA CYS A 454 -26.64 -5.94 -6.21
C CYS A 454 -27.82 -6.92 -6.14
N ALA A 455 -27.52 -8.22 -5.93
CA ALA A 455 -28.53 -9.26 -5.89
C ALA A 455 -29.52 -9.10 -4.71
N ARG A 456 -29.04 -8.67 -3.54
CA ARG A 456 -29.89 -8.45 -2.35
C ARG A 456 -30.94 -7.36 -2.53
N GLU A 457 -30.63 -6.33 -3.30
CA GLU A 457 -31.56 -5.24 -3.65
C GLU A 457 -32.48 -5.59 -4.83
N GLY A 458 -32.49 -6.86 -5.27
CA GLY A 458 -33.26 -7.30 -6.44
C GLY A 458 -32.66 -6.88 -7.78
N GLY A 459 -31.42 -6.38 -7.79
CA GLY A 459 -30.70 -5.97 -8.99
C GLY A 459 -30.25 -7.14 -9.85
N LYS A 460 -30.13 -6.89 -11.17
CA LYS A 460 -29.59 -7.86 -12.13
C LYS A 460 -28.06 -7.81 -12.12
N TYR A 461 -27.44 -8.50 -11.16
CA TYR A 461 -25.98 -8.47 -10.97
C TYR A 461 -25.15 -8.90 -12.20
N MET A 462 -25.70 -9.74 -13.10
CA MET A 462 -25.05 -10.08 -14.37
C MET A 462 -25.04 -8.92 -15.35
N ASP A 463 -26.10 -8.11 -15.38
CA ASP A 463 -26.15 -6.91 -16.22
C ASP A 463 -25.17 -5.87 -15.70
N PHE A 464 -25.03 -5.76 -14.37
CA PHE A 464 -23.98 -4.95 -13.75
C PHE A 464 -22.57 -5.34 -14.19
N VAL A 465 -22.19 -6.62 -14.04
CA VAL A 465 -20.85 -7.09 -14.43
C VAL A 465 -20.63 -6.91 -15.94
N ARG A 466 -21.62 -7.22 -16.76
CA ARG A 466 -21.54 -7.06 -18.23
C ARG A 466 -21.35 -5.60 -18.62
N GLU A 467 -22.14 -4.68 -18.05
CA GLU A 467 -22.05 -3.26 -18.38
C GLU A 467 -20.69 -2.67 -17.99
N VAL A 468 -20.16 -3.03 -16.81
CA VAL A 468 -18.82 -2.59 -16.38
C VAL A 468 -17.74 -3.10 -17.35
N LEU A 469 -17.76 -4.39 -17.69
CA LEU A 469 -16.77 -4.97 -18.61
C LEU A 469 -16.89 -4.39 -20.02
N GLN A 470 -18.12 -4.24 -20.54
CA GLN A 470 -18.34 -3.67 -21.87
C GLN A 470 -17.86 -2.22 -21.93
N PHE A 471 -18.14 -1.41 -20.92
CA PHE A 471 -17.70 -0.02 -20.88
C PHE A 471 -16.17 0.10 -21.01
N PHE A 472 -15.41 -0.70 -20.27
CA PHE A 472 -13.95 -0.65 -20.39
C PHE A 472 -13.44 -1.32 -21.67
N SER A 473 -14.10 -2.37 -22.14
CA SER A 473 -13.82 -2.96 -23.45
C SER A 473 -13.90 -1.91 -24.56
N ASP A 474 -14.99 -1.15 -24.60
CA ASP A 474 -15.20 -0.08 -25.60
C ASP A 474 -14.11 0.99 -25.51
N LEU A 475 -13.67 1.36 -24.30
CA LEU A 475 -12.59 2.32 -24.12
C LEU A 475 -11.25 1.82 -24.67
N TYR A 476 -10.90 0.55 -24.42
CA TYR A 476 -9.66 -0.03 -24.92
C TYR A 476 -9.70 -0.29 -26.44
N GLU A 477 -10.86 -0.69 -26.98
CA GLU A 477 -11.07 -0.89 -28.42
C GLU A 477 -11.03 0.42 -29.22
N LEU A 478 -11.20 1.57 -28.57
CA LEU A 478 -11.06 2.88 -29.20
C LEU A 478 -9.65 3.45 -29.10
N ASP A 479 -8.76 2.84 -28.32
CA ASP A 479 -7.40 3.35 -28.14
C ASP A 479 -6.48 2.98 -29.32
N PRO A 480 -5.93 3.97 -30.05
CA PRO A 480 -5.08 3.72 -31.21
C PRO A 480 -3.78 2.96 -30.91
N GLN A 481 -3.21 3.13 -29.71
CA GLN A 481 -1.98 2.45 -29.32
C GLN A 481 -2.24 0.96 -29.05
N LEU A 482 -3.43 0.63 -28.56
CA LEU A 482 -3.83 -0.76 -28.33
C LEU A 482 -4.28 -1.47 -29.60
N GLN A 483 -4.74 -0.75 -30.62
CA GLN A 483 -5.19 -1.37 -31.87
C GLN A 483 -4.11 -2.24 -32.52
N GLU A 484 -2.84 -1.81 -32.49
CA GLU A 484 -1.75 -2.60 -33.05
C GLU A 484 -1.53 -3.90 -32.28
N ALA A 485 -1.55 -3.83 -30.94
CA ALA A 485 -1.45 -5.00 -30.07
C ALA A 485 -2.65 -5.96 -30.24
N ILE A 486 -3.87 -5.42 -30.31
CA ILE A 486 -5.09 -6.18 -30.53
C ILE A 486 -5.05 -6.85 -31.91
N ALA A 487 -4.62 -6.13 -32.95
CA ALA A 487 -4.51 -6.65 -34.31
C ALA A 487 -3.48 -7.76 -34.41
N ALA A 488 -2.27 -7.55 -33.86
CA ALA A 488 -1.20 -8.55 -33.83
C ALA A 488 -1.67 -9.84 -33.14
N LYS A 489 -2.42 -9.72 -32.05
CA LYS A 489 -2.96 -10.88 -31.34
C LYS A 489 -4.11 -11.55 -32.08
N SER A 490 -5.00 -10.79 -32.73
CA SER A 490 -6.11 -11.34 -33.50
C SER A 490 -5.65 -12.25 -34.65
N ALA A 491 -4.44 -12.01 -35.17
CA ALA A 491 -3.80 -12.86 -36.18
C ALA A 491 -3.32 -14.21 -35.61
N ASP A 492 -2.94 -14.25 -34.32
CA ASP A 492 -2.62 -15.50 -33.61
C ASP A 492 -3.88 -16.21 -33.07
N ASP A 493 -4.93 -15.45 -32.73
CA ASP A 493 -6.18 -15.92 -32.09
C ASP A 493 -7.28 -16.42 -33.05
N ASP A 494 -7.05 -16.55 -34.37
CA ASP A 494 -7.97 -17.29 -35.26
C ASP A 494 -8.09 -18.79 -34.86
N VAL A 495 -7.26 -19.26 -33.92
CA VAL A 495 -7.38 -20.56 -33.22
C VAL A 495 -8.33 -20.49 -31.99
N LEU A 496 -8.62 -19.31 -31.44
CA LEU A 496 -9.34 -19.09 -30.17
C LEU A 496 -10.79 -18.56 -30.34
N ARG A 497 -11.16 -18.06 -31.53
CA ARG A 497 -12.54 -17.62 -31.88
C ARG A 497 -13.64 -18.69 -31.68
N VAL A 498 -13.29 -19.96 -31.47
CA VAL A 498 -14.25 -21.05 -31.21
C VAL A 498 -14.85 -21.02 -29.79
N LYS A 499 -14.33 -20.24 -28.82
CA LYS A 499 -14.81 -20.30 -27.42
C LYS A 499 -15.81 -19.22 -26.99
N LEU A 500 -15.91 -18.08 -27.66
CA LEU A 500 -16.82 -17.00 -27.24
C LEU A 500 -18.31 -17.23 -27.58
N SER A 501 -18.62 -18.17 -28.49
CA SER A 501 -19.99 -18.59 -28.80
C SER A 501 -20.67 -19.39 -27.67
N SER A 502 -19.93 -19.73 -26.61
CA SER A 502 -20.44 -20.48 -25.44
C SER A 502 -21.16 -19.63 -24.38
N LEU A 503 -21.25 -18.30 -24.56
CA LEU A 503 -22.07 -17.43 -23.70
C LEU A 503 -23.59 -17.68 -23.82
N SER A 504 -24.02 -18.49 -24.79
CA SER A 504 -25.39 -19.02 -24.92
C SER A 504 -25.78 -19.98 -23.79
N TYR A 505 -24.85 -20.43 -22.93
CA TYR A 505 -25.17 -21.32 -21.81
C TYR A 505 -25.93 -20.63 -20.65
N PHE A 506 -25.80 -19.30 -20.51
CA PHE A 506 -26.39 -18.55 -19.39
C PHE A 506 -27.88 -18.24 -19.52
N SER A 507 -28.43 -18.24 -20.74
CA SER A 507 -29.87 -18.02 -20.96
C SER A 507 -30.74 -19.21 -20.52
N SER A 508 -30.14 -20.40 -20.33
CA SER A 508 -30.84 -21.60 -19.89
C SER A 508 -31.08 -21.71 -18.38
N TRP A 509 -30.47 -20.83 -17.57
CA TRP A 509 -30.56 -20.91 -16.11
C TRP A 509 -31.68 -20.05 -15.50
N GLN A 510 -32.23 -19.10 -16.26
CA GLN A 510 -33.39 -18.30 -15.86
C GLN A 510 -34.73 -19.07 -15.93
N SER A 511 -34.76 -20.26 -16.55
CA SER A 511 -36.01 -20.98 -16.83
C SER A 511 -36.34 -22.13 -15.85
N SER A 512 -35.44 -22.50 -14.94
CA SER A 512 -35.74 -23.51 -13.91
C SER A 512 -36.17 -22.85 -12.61
N GLY A 513 -37.47 -22.52 -12.51
CA GLY A 513 -38.13 -21.97 -11.33
C GLY A 513 -38.15 -22.92 -10.13
N GLN A 514 -37.00 -23.20 -9.52
CA GLN A 514 -36.89 -23.88 -8.23
C GLN A 514 -35.98 -23.07 -7.31
N GLU A 515 -36.56 -22.05 -6.70
CA GLU A 515 -35.84 -21.08 -5.88
C GLU A 515 -36.65 -20.76 -4.62
N ALA A 516 -36.49 -21.59 -3.57
CA ALA A 516 -36.95 -21.21 -2.23
C ALA A 516 -36.22 -21.89 -1.04
N ALA A 517 -35.39 -22.93 -1.22
CA ALA A 517 -34.87 -23.65 -0.03
C ALA A 517 -33.39 -24.08 -0.11
N MET A 518 -32.59 -23.58 -1.05
CA MET A 518 -31.19 -24.01 -1.23
C MET A 518 -30.21 -22.85 -1.50
N LYS A 519 -30.54 -21.62 -1.07
CA LYS A 519 -29.79 -20.39 -1.39
C LYS A 519 -29.19 -19.68 -0.17
N GLU A 520 -28.35 -20.37 0.60
CA GLU A 520 -27.45 -19.65 1.52
C GLU A 520 -26.03 -20.21 1.62
N LYS A 521 -25.74 -21.41 1.11
CA LYS A 521 -24.39 -22.01 1.24
C LYS A 521 -23.69 -22.48 -0.04
N LEU A 522 -24.35 -22.45 -1.21
CA LEU A 522 -23.83 -23.08 -2.44
C LEU A 522 -23.57 -22.13 -3.64
N VAL A 523 -23.93 -20.85 -3.53
CA VAL A 523 -23.81 -19.90 -4.65
C VAL A 523 -22.36 -19.50 -4.95
N ALA A 524 -21.45 -19.55 -3.96
CA ALA A 524 -20.03 -19.28 -4.20
C ALA A 524 -19.28 -20.50 -4.78
N ALA A 525 -19.65 -21.72 -4.38
CA ALA A 525 -18.90 -22.93 -4.75
C ALA A 525 -19.24 -23.47 -6.15
N SER A 526 -20.51 -23.45 -6.58
CA SER A 526 -20.88 -23.97 -7.92
C SER A 526 -20.66 -22.96 -9.06
N PHE A 527 -20.46 -21.68 -8.74
CA PHE A 527 -20.14 -20.62 -9.71
C PHE A 527 -18.72 -20.78 -10.28
N MET A 528 -17.80 -21.40 -9.53
CA MET A 528 -16.40 -21.58 -9.94
C MET A 528 -16.20 -22.71 -10.97
N ASP A 529 -17.07 -23.74 -10.98
CA ASP A 529 -16.85 -24.95 -11.80
C ASP A 529 -17.50 -24.90 -13.19
N LYS A 530 -18.40 -23.94 -13.47
CA LYS A 530 -19.28 -24.01 -14.66
C LYS A 530 -19.24 -22.81 -15.60
N VAL A 531 -18.43 -21.80 -15.31
CA VAL A 531 -18.30 -20.61 -16.14
C VAL A 531 -16.90 -20.57 -16.76
N PRO A 532 -16.74 -20.75 -18.08
CA PRO A 532 -15.47 -20.50 -18.73
C PRO A 532 -15.25 -18.99 -18.81
N TRP A 533 -14.69 -18.40 -17.76
CA TRP A 533 -14.30 -16.98 -17.70
C TRP A 533 -13.22 -16.61 -18.73
N PHE A 534 -12.46 -17.61 -19.19
CA PHE A 534 -11.31 -17.51 -20.10
C PHE A 534 -11.57 -16.77 -21.43
N GLY A 535 -12.81 -16.63 -21.90
CA GLY A 535 -13.08 -16.02 -23.22
C GLY A 535 -12.98 -14.50 -23.27
N LEU A 536 -13.45 -13.80 -22.23
CA LEU A 536 -13.56 -12.33 -22.19
C LEU A 536 -12.47 -11.66 -21.35
N THR A 537 -11.81 -12.40 -20.45
CA THR A 537 -10.73 -11.83 -19.63
C THR A 537 -9.38 -11.94 -20.31
N ASP A 538 -9.13 -13.00 -21.08
CA ASP A 538 -7.81 -13.23 -21.64
C ASP A 538 -7.51 -12.20 -22.74
N THR A 539 -8.37 -12.04 -23.76
CA THR A 539 -8.11 -11.08 -24.85
C THR A 539 -7.93 -9.63 -24.39
N TYR A 540 -8.66 -9.21 -23.35
CA TYR A 540 -8.72 -7.81 -22.92
C TYR A 540 -7.71 -7.46 -21.82
N ILE A 541 -7.40 -8.40 -20.92
CA ILE A 541 -6.30 -8.18 -19.99
C ILE A 541 -4.93 -8.39 -20.68
N LEU A 542 -4.91 -9.09 -21.82
CA LEU A 542 -3.76 -9.11 -22.73
C LEU A 542 -3.50 -7.77 -23.41
N ALA A 543 -4.51 -6.96 -23.73
CA ALA A 543 -4.29 -5.61 -24.26
C ALA A 543 -3.51 -4.73 -23.26
N TYR A 544 -3.78 -4.89 -21.96
CA TYR A 544 -2.99 -4.27 -20.89
C TYR A 544 -1.56 -4.83 -20.81
N GLY A 545 -1.39 -6.15 -20.99
CA GLY A 545 -0.08 -6.80 -21.03
C GLY A 545 0.78 -6.42 -22.25
N CYS A 546 0.15 -6.10 -23.39
CA CYS A 546 0.84 -5.64 -24.60
C CYS A 546 1.30 -4.18 -24.51
N TRP A 547 0.59 -3.34 -23.75
CA TRP A 547 0.94 -1.92 -23.57
C TRP A 547 2.11 -1.69 -22.61
N VAL A 548 2.36 -2.68 -21.74
CA VAL A 548 3.47 -2.68 -20.78
C VAL A 548 4.82 -3.09 -21.43
N ARG A 549 4.79 -3.66 -22.65
CA ARG A 549 5.99 -3.85 -23.48
C ARG A 549 6.29 -2.56 -24.22
#